data_AF-A0A8X8WB52-F1
#
_entry.id   AF-A0A8X8WB52-F1
#
_cell.length_a   1.000
_cell.length_b   1.000
_cell.length_c   1.000
_cell.angle_alpha   90.00
_cell.angle_beta   90.00
_cell.angle_gamma   90.00
#
_symmetry.space_group_name_H-M   'P 1'
#
loop_
_entity.id
_entity.type
_entity.pdbx_description
1 polymer ?
#
loop_
_entity_poly.entity_id
_entity_poly.type
_entity_poly.pdbx_seq_one_letter_code
_entity_poly.pdbx_strand_id
1 'polypeptide(L)'
;MNAPDRYERFVVPEGVSKVSYERDTKIINAATFTVEREDHTIGNILRMQLHRDENVLFAGYKLPHPLQYKILIRIQTTSQSSPMQAYNQAINDLDKELDHLKNAFEVELARHNASQQREF
;
A
#
# COMPACT_ATOMS: atom_id res chain seq x y z
N MET A 1 1.99 -25.11 -23.19
CA MET A 1 3.07 -24.31 -22.56
C MET A 1 2.79 -24.22 -21.08
N ASN A 2 3.81 -24.30 -20.21
CA ASN A 2 3.64 -24.29 -18.74
C ASN A 2 3.75 -22.86 -18.14
N ALA A 3 3.53 -21.82 -18.95
CA ALA A 3 3.55 -20.45 -18.47
C ALA A 3 2.18 -20.10 -17.88
N PRO A 4 2.13 -19.51 -16.67
CA PRO A 4 0.87 -19.04 -16.10
C PRO A 4 0.29 -17.89 -16.93
N ASP A 5 -1.02 -17.70 -16.84
CA ASP A 5 -1.69 -16.65 -17.60
C ASP A 5 -1.37 -15.26 -17.03
N ARG A 6 -1.26 -14.26 -17.92
CA ARG A 6 -0.82 -12.91 -17.52
C ARG A 6 -1.77 -12.23 -16.54
N TYR A 7 -3.07 -12.51 -16.64
CA TYR A 7 -4.08 -11.88 -15.79
C TYR A 7 -3.97 -12.35 -14.33
N GLU A 8 -3.38 -13.53 -14.08
CA GLU A 8 -3.18 -14.06 -12.73
C GLU A 8 -2.32 -13.14 -11.85
N ARG A 9 -1.61 -12.17 -12.43
CA ARG A 9 -0.79 -11.19 -11.70
C ARG A 9 -1.62 -10.22 -10.87
N PHE A 10 -2.78 -9.83 -11.37
CA PHE A 10 -3.60 -8.75 -10.80
C PHE A 10 -5.04 -9.18 -10.48
N VAL A 11 -5.54 -10.25 -11.11
CA VAL A 11 -6.88 -10.77 -10.84
C VAL A 11 -6.85 -11.71 -9.64
N VAL A 12 -7.65 -11.38 -8.63
CA VAL A 12 -7.85 -12.24 -7.45
C VAL A 12 -8.79 -13.39 -7.85
N PRO A 13 -8.40 -14.66 -7.65
CA PRO A 13 -9.27 -15.80 -7.91
C PRO A 13 -10.54 -15.79 -7.06
N GLU A 14 -11.61 -16.42 -7.55
CA GLU A 14 -12.83 -16.60 -6.77
C GLU A 14 -12.56 -17.37 -5.47
N GLY A 15 -13.14 -16.90 -4.37
CA GLY A 15 -12.97 -17.50 -3.04
C GLY A 15 -11.74 -17.03 -2.26
N VAL A 16 -10.86 -16.22 -2.85
CA VAL A 16 -9.70 -15.63 -2.16
C VAL A 16 -10.00 -14.17 -1.78
N SER A 17 -9.75 -13.79 -0.53
CA SER A 17 -9.86 -12.39 -0.10
C SER A 17 -8.64 -11.59 -0.57
N LYS A 18 -8.87 -10.35 -1.04
CA LYS A 18 -7.78 -9.45 -1.47
C LYS A 18 -6.78 -9.18 -0.34
N VAL A 19 -7.28 -9.03 0.89
CA VAL A 19 -6.49 -8.82 2.09
C VAL A 19 -6.89 -9.85 3.13
N SER A 20 -5.92 -10.45 3.81
CA SER A 20 -6.13 -11.24 5.03
C SER A 20 -5.31 -10.67 6.18
N TYR A 21 -5.81 -10.84 7.41
CA TYR A 21 -5.21 -10.33 8.64
C TYR A 21 -4.92 -11.49 9.58
N GLU A 22 -3.66 -11.61 10.00
CA GLU A 22 -3.22 -12.62 10.96
C GLU A 22 -2.45 -11.95 12.09
N ARG A 23 -2.95 -12.10 13.32
CA ARG A 23 -2.26 -11.59 14.51
C ARG A 23 -1.08 -12.50 14.86
N ASP A 24 0.07 -11.91 15.16
CA ASP A 24 1.24 -12.65 15.65
C ASP A 24 0.98 -13.11 17.09
N THR A 25 1.21 -14.40 17.37
CA THR A 25 1.01 -14.98 18.71
C THR A 25 2.24 -14.86 19.59
N LYS A 26 3.42 -14.61 19.01
CA LYS A 26 4.70 -14.56 19.72
C LYS A 26 5.06 -13.13 20.15
N ILE A 27 4.68 -12.14 19.34
CA ILE A 27 4.98 -10.73 19.60
C ILE A 27 3.69 -9.97 19.90
N ILE A 28 3.68 -9.27 21.04
CA ILE A 28 2.58 -8.38 21.43
C ILE A 28 2.42 -7.24 20.42
N ASN A 29 1.16 -6.92 20.11
CA ASN A 29 0.77 -5.87 19.15
C ASN A 29 1.50 -5.96 17.81
N ALA A 30 1.71 -7.18 17.33
CA ALA A 30 2.20 -7.44 15.99
C ALA A 30 1.15 -8.20 15.17
N ALA A 31 1.06 -7.87 13.88
CA ALA A 31 0.21 -8.57 12.94
C ALA A 31 0.85 -8.59 11.55
N THR A 32 0.43 -9.56 10.75
CA THR A 32 0.80 -9.70 9.34
C THR A 32 -0.45 -9.57 8.48
N PHE A 33 -0.39 -8.67 7.51
CA PHE A 33 -1.38 -8.51 6.45
C PHE A 33 -0.85 -9.21 5.21
N THR A 34 -1.65 -10.11 4.64
CA THR A 34 -1.35 -10.68 3.31
C THR A 34 -2.20 -9.94 2.30
N VAL A 35 -1.57 -9.32 1.31
CA VAL A 35 -2.26 -8.66 0.20
C VAL A 35 -2.01 -9.47 -1.05
N GLU A 36 -3.08 -10.04 -1.59
CA GLU A 36 -3.06 -10.86 -2.79
C GLU A 36 -3.03 -9.98 -4.04
N ARG A 37 -2.31 -10.44 -5.06
CA ARG A 37 -2.22 -9.78 -6.37
C ARG A 37 -1.72 -8.35 -6.32
N GLU A 38 -0.76 -8.10 -5.44
CA GLU A 38 -0.04 -6.83 -5.32
C GLU A 38 1.46 -7.09 -5.25
N ASP A 39 2.25 -6.05 -5.50
CA ASP A 39 3.70 -6.11 -5.57
C ASP A 39 4.37 -4.98 -4.76
N HIS A 40 5.64 -4.72 -5.07
CA HIS A 40 6.45 -3.69 -4.42
C HIS A 40 5.88 -2.27 -4.54
N THR A 41 4.99 -2.01 -5.50
CA THR A 41 4.38 -0.69 -5.72
C THR A 41 3.60 -0.27 -4.48
N ILE A 42 2.62 -1.07 -4.06
CA ILE A 42 1.84 -0.79 -2.85
C ILE A 42 2.65 -1.11 -1.59
N GLY A 43 3.44 -2.19 -1.60
CA GLY A 43 4.21 -2.60 -0.43
C GLY A 43 5.19 -1.52 0.04
N ASN A 44 5.92 -0.89 -0.90
CA ASN A 44 6.92 0.11 -0.57
C ASN A 44 6.31 1.42 -0.08
N ILE A 45 5.27 1.93 -0.76
CA ILE A 45 4.66 3.21 -0.38
C ILE A 45 3.96 3.12 0.98
N LEU A 46 3.25 2.02 1.24
CA LEU A 46 2.60 1.80 2.52
C LEU A 46 3.61 1.62 3.65
N ARG A 47 4.72 0.90 3.39
CA ARG A 47 5.83 0.81 4.35
C ARG A 47 6.33 2.20 4.70
N MET A 48 6.60 3.06 3.73
CA MET A 48 7.10 4.42 3.99
C MET A 48 6.11 5.22 4.83
N GLN A 49 4.81 5.13 4.53
CA GLN A 49 3.78 5.84 5.30
C GLN A 49 3.68 5.35 6.74
N LEU A 50 3.75 4.04 6.96
CA LEU A 50 3.72 3.45 8.31
C LEU A 50 4.91 3.89 9.17
N HIS A 51 6.09 4.15 8.59
CA HIS A 51 7.24 4.65 9.36
C HIS A 51 7.11 6.14 9.75
N ARG A 52 6.12 6.86 9.21
CA ARG A 52 5.84 8.24 9.63
C ARG A 52 5.05 8.31 10.94
N ASP A 53 4.37 7.24 11.33
CA ASP A 53 3.64 7.15 12.60
C ASP A 53 4.59 6.76 13.74
N GLU A 54 4.73 7.63 14.74
CA GLU A 54 5.57 7.42 15.93
C GLU A 54 5.12 6.21 16.76
N ASN A 55 3.86 5.78 16.63
CA ASN A 55 3.34 4.61 17.34
C ASN A 55 3.70 3.28 16.67
N VAL A 56 4.31 3.31 15.48
CA VAL A 56 4.76 2.12 14.77
C VAL A 56 6.21 1.82 15.13
N LEU A 57 6.43 0.69 15.81
CA LEU A 57 7.76 0.23 16.20
C LEU A 57 8.46 -0.51 15.06
N PHE A 58 7.69 -1.23 14.25
CA PHE A 58 8.21 -1.96 13.10
C PHE A 58 7.18 -1.98 11.99
N ALA A 59 7.61 -1.68 10.77
CA ALA A 59 6.86 -1.96 9.56
C ALA A 59 7.82 -2.56 8.52
N GLY A 60 7.42 -3.66 7.91
CA GLY A 60 8.20 -4.30 6.86
C GLY A 60 7.29 -5.04 5.91
N TYR A 61 7.67 -5.09 4.64
CA TYR A 61 6.98 -5.92 3.67
C TYR A 61 7.97 -6.83 2.96
N LYS A 62 7.49 -7.99 2.51
CA LYS A 62 8.25 -8.88 1.65
C LYS A 62 7.35 -9.54 0.63
N LEU A 63 7.93 -9.81 -0.53
CA LEU A 63 7.36 -10.70 -1.52
C LEU A 63 7.97 -12.10 -1.28
N PRO A 64 7.18 -13.12 -0.89
CA PRO A 64 7.72 -14.41 -0.49
C PRO A 64 8.44 -15.14 -1.62
N HIS A 65 7.97 -14.97 -2.86
CA HIS A 65 8.60 -15.53 -4.05
C HIS A 65 8.20 -14.72 -5.31
N PRO A 66 9.11 -14.44 -6.27
CA PRO A 66 8.81 -13.68 -7.51
C PRO A 66 7.66 -14.21 -8.36
N LEU A 67 7.41 -15.53 -8.30
CA LEU A 67 6.31 -16.19 -9.00
C LEU A 67 5.01 -16.26 -8.19
N GLN A 68 5.00 -15.78 -6.96
CA GLN A 68 3.80 -15.67 -6.13
C GLN A 68 3.38 -14.20 -6.06
N TYR A 69 2.23 -13.89 -6.65
CA TYR A 69 1.69 -12.54 -6.70
C TYR A 69 0.97 -12.21 -5.40
N LYS A 70 1.74 -12.03 -4.32
CA LYS A 70 1.26 -11.55 -3.03
C LYS A 70 2.39 -10.90 -2.24
N ILE A 71 2.02 -9.98 -1.36
CA ILE A 71 2.95 -9.35 -0.41
C ILE A 71 2.51 -9.63 1.02
N LEU A 72 3.48 -9.76 1.91
CA LEU A 72 3.27 -9.91 3.35
C LEU A 72 3.77 -8.65 4.03
N ILE A 73 2.88 -7.93 4.70
CA ILE A 73 3.19 -6.68 5.42
C ILE A 73 3.08 -6.97 6.91
N ARG A 74 4.20 -6.89 7.62
CA ARG A 74 4.27 -7.08 9.06
C ARG A 74 4.36 -5.73 9.75
N ILE A 75 3.49 -5.51 10.73
CA ILE A 75 3.38 -4.27 11.49
C ILE A 75 3.43 -4.61 12.97
N GLN A 76 4.21 -3.85 13.72
CA GLN A 76 4.23 -3.87 15.18
C GLN A 76 4.05 -2.45 15.69
N THR A 77 3.11 -2.27 16.61
CA THR A 77 2.80 -0.97 17.22
C THR A 77 3.12 -0.97 18.70
N THR A 78 3.12 0.21 19.31
CA THR A 78 3.16 0.38 20.77
C THR A 78 1.87 -0.13 21.41
N SER A 79 1.78 -0.08 22.74
CA SER A 79 0.56 -0.43 23.47
C SER A 79 -0.59 0.56 23.30
N GLN A 80 -0.34 1.73 22.70
CA GLN A 80 -1.32 2.80 22.56
C GLN A 80 -2.15 2.69 21.27
N SER A 81 -1.66 1.97 20.25
CA SER A 81 -2.37 1.77 18.98
C SER A 81 -2.36 0.31 18.56
N SER A 82 -3.39 -0.13 17.85
CA SER A 82 -3.40 -1.46 17.24
C SER A 82 -2.78 -1.45 15.83
N PRO A 83 -2.16 -2.56 15.39
CA PRO A 83 -1.62 -2.66 14.02
C PRO A 83 -2.67 -2.43 12.93
N MET A 84 -3.94 -2.80 13.20
CA MET A 84 -5.05 -2.57 12.29
C MET A 84 -5.41 -1.09 12.17
N GLN A 85 -5.39 -0.36 13.28
CA GLN A 85 -5.60 1.09 13.25
C GLN A 85 -4.46 1.80 12.50
N ALA A 86 -3.21 1.47 12.81
CA ALA A 86 -2.04 2.05 12.13
C ALA A 86 -2.08 1.78 10.61
N TYR A 87 -2.46 0.57 10.21
CA TYR A 87 -2.65 0.21 8.80
C TYR A 87 -3.70 1.07 8.10
N ASN A 88 -4.89 1.19 8.68
CA ASN A 88 -5.99 1.98 8.10
C ASN A 88 -5.66 3.48 8.08
N GLN A 89 -5.03 4.00 9.13
CA GLN A 89 -4.61 5.39 9.20
C GLN A 89 -3.58 5.70 8.11
N ALA A 90 -2.56 4.86 7.95
CA ALA A 90 -1.56 5.03 6.90
C ALA A 90 -2.18 5.05 5.49
N ILE A 91 -3.17 4.19 5.22
CA ILE A 91 -3.87 4.20 3.92
C ILE A 91 -4.65 5.50 3.74
N ASN A 92 -5.42 5.93 4.74
CA ASN A 92 -6.23 7.15 4.65
C ASN A 92 -5.37 8.40 4.49
N ASP A 93 -4.21 8.46 5.14
CA ASP A 93 -3.29 9.58 5.01
C ASP A 93 -2.60 9.57 3.65
N LEU A 94 -2.24 8.39 3.13
CA LEU A 94 -1.70 8.25 1.78
C LEU A 94 -2.72 8.66 0.70
N ASP A 95 -3.98 8.29 0.84
CA ASP A 95 -5.06 8.66 -0.08
C ASP A 95 -5.20 10.19 -0.18
N LYS A 96 -5.21 10.88 0.97
CA LYS A 96 -5.23 12.36 1.03
C LYS A 96 -3.99 12.99 0.40
N GLU A 97 -2.81 12.41 0.61
CA GLU A 97 -1.56 12.90 -0.01
C GLU A 97 -1.62 12.79 -1.54
N LEU A 98 -2.12 11.67 -2.06
CA LEU A 98 -2.28 11.45 -3.50
C LEU A 98 -3.34 12.38 -4.11
N ASP A 99 -4.46 12.58 -3.44
CA ASP A 99 -5.49 13.54 -3.86
C ASP A 99 -4.94 14.98 -3.88
N HIS A 100 -4.16 15.37 -2.87
CA HIS A 100 -3.53 16.68 -2.85
C HIS A 100 -2.56 16.85 -4.02
N LEU A 101 -1.72 15.84 -4.28
CA LEU A 101 -0.77 15.85 -5.40
C LEU A 101 -1.50 15.95 -6.75
N LYS A 102 -2.56 15.16 -6.94
CA LYS A 102 -3.37 15.17 -8.16
C LYS A 102 -3.98 16.55 -8.40
N ASN A 103 -4.61 17.14 -7.39
CA ASN A 103 -5.24 18.46 -7.51
C ASN A 103 -4.20 19.55 -7.83
N ALA A 104 -3.05 19.53 -7.16
CA ALA A 104 -1.97 20.48 -7.44
C ALA A 104 -1.45 20.34 -8.88
N PHE A 105 -1.29 19.11 -9.35
CA PHE A 105 -0.87 18.83 -10.72
C PHE A 105 -1.89 19.32 -11.76
N GLU A 106 -3.18 19.05 -11.57
CA GLU A 106 -4.25 19.49 -12.47
C GLU A 106 -4.34 21.03 -12.56
N VAL A 107 -4.16 21.73 -11.44
CA VAL A 107 -4.12 23.20 -11.40
C VAL A 107 -2.94 23.75 -12.21
N GLU A 108 -1.74 23.21 -12.03
CA GLU A 108 -0.55 23.67 -12.77
C GLU A 108 -0.62 23.31 -14.26
N LEU A 109 -1.18 22.15 -14.60
CA LEU A 109 -1.41 21.76 -15.99
C LEU A 109 -2.35 22.74 -16.69
N ALA A 110 -3.44 23.14 -16.03
CA ALA A 110 -4.37 24.13 -16.57
C ALA A 110 -3.71 25.50 -16.77
N ARG A 111 -2.87 25.94 -15.83
CA ARG A 111 -2.09 27.18 -15.94
C ARG A 111 -1.13 27.14 -17.13
N HIS A 112 -0.40 26.04 -17.29
CA HIS A 112 0.56 25.86 -18.39
C HIS A 112 -0.12 25.83 -19.76
N ASN A 113 -1.26 25.15 -19.88
CA ASN A 113 -2.02 25.12 -21.13
C ASN A 113 -2.56 26.51 -21.50
N ALA A 114 -3.01 27.30 -20.51
CA ALA A 114 -3.48 28.67 -20.73
C ALA A 114 -2.35 29.63 -21.13
N SER A 115 -1.11 29.44 -20.66
CA SER A 115 0.03 30.24 -21.10
C SER A 115 0.44 29.94 -22.55
N GLN A 116 0.44 28.67 -22.97
CA GLN A 116 0.80 28.31 -24.34
C GLN A 116 -0.22 28.82 -25.38
N GLN A 117 -1.50 28.87 -25.04
CA GLN A 117 -2.53 29.43 -25.93
C GLN A 117 -2.42 30.94 -26.14
N ARG A 118 -1.68 31.67 -25.28
CA ARG A 118 -1.45 33.12 -25.42
C ARG A 118 -0.23 33.46 -26.26
N GLU A 119 0.62 32.48 -26.54
CA GLU A 119 1.83 32.66 -27.36
C GLU A 119 1.58 32.42 -28.86
N PHE A 120 0.35 32.07 -29.24
CA PHE A 120 -0.17 32.00 -30.61
C PHE A 120 -1.29 33.02 -30.82
#